data_AF-A0A321LH52-F1
#
_entry.id   AF-A0A321LH52-F1
#
_cell.length_a   1.000
_cell.length_b   1.000
_cell.length_c   1.000
_cell.angle_alpha   90.00
_cell.angle_beta   90.00
_cell.angle_gamma   90.00
#
_symmetry.space_group_name_H-M   'P 1'
#
loop_
_entity.id
_entity.type
_entity.pdbx_description
1 polymer ?
#
loop_
_entity_poly.entity_id
_entity_poly.type
_entity_poly.pdbx_seq_one_letter_code
_entity_poly.pdbx_strand_id
1 'polypeptide(L)'
;MDKNEELFQEMNYLNIKEYQGFCDKHKIPYHIHIMVDGRLKKTSEKDRKTIVLARMRKFVASGKIEGPTVFAENVVSFIKLTNIAPTTKLHFGQYDKNNTQFLKVMKSLTGGKFKDGAIARILIREFWTDGKAPTLREYAKAWLVSEVGNLENHPEAAYLTDRRANGPDADWKALRIKKAKSVLAVLNKLDR
;
A
#
# COMPACT_ATOMS: atom_id res chain seq x y z
N MET A 1 14.95 -11.02 22.24
CA MET A 1 14.51 -10.29 21.04
C MET A 1 15.72 -9.54 20.51
N ASP A 2 16.04 -9.69 19.23
CA ASP A 2 17.10 -8.91 18.59
C ASP A 2 16.71 -7.41 18.67
N LYS A 3 17.65 -6.51 18.98
CA LYS A 3 17.39 -5.06 19.04
C LYS A 3 16.79 -4.53 17.73
N ASN A 4 17.13 -5.15 16.61
CA ASN A 4 16.55 -4.81 15.31
C ASN A 4 15.09 -5.28 15.17
N GLU A 5 14.74 -6.41 15.80
CA GLU A 5 13.40 -6.99 15.73
C GLU A 5 12.38 -6.11 16.47
N GLU A 6 12.71 -5.66 17.68
CA GLU A 6 11.87 -4.73 18.44
C GLU A 6 11.72 -3.39 17.71
N LEU A 7 12.82 -2.81 17.22
CA LEU A 7 12.79 -1.59 16.41
C LEU A 7 11.86 -1.73 15.20
N PHE A 8 11.95 -2.86 14.46
CA PHE A 8 11.15 -3.10 13.27
C PHE A 8 9.66 -3.28 13.58
N GLN A 9 9.32 -3.88 14.72
CA GLN A 9 7.94 -3.93 15.20
C GLN A 9 7.43 -2.54 15.55
N GLU A 10 8.21 -1.74 16.27
CA GLU A 10 7.82 -0.38 16.67
C GLU A 10 7.72 0.59 15.49
N MET A 11 8.45 0.38 14.39
CA MET A 11 8.29 1.16 13.16
C MET A 11 6.86 1.12 12.60
N ASN A 12 6.07 0.08 12.91
CA ASN A 12 4.66 0.02 12.52
C ASN A 12 3.80 1.13 13.18
N TYR A 13 4.29 1.82 14.22
CA TYR A 13 3.59 2.92 14.88
C TYR A 13 3.85 4.28 14.25
N LEU A 14 4.79 4.38 13.31
CA LEU A 14 5.06 5.62 12.59
C LEU A 14 3.84 6.05 11.76
N ASN A 15 3.50 7.33 11.85
CA ASN A 15 2.50 7.95 10.99
C ASN A 15 3.11 8.38 9.65
N ILE A 16 2.25 8.84 8.74
CA ILE A 16 2.62 9.23 7.38
C ILE A 16 3.71 10.30 7.33
N LYS A 17 3.62 11.34 8.17
CA LYS A 17 4.61 12.42 8.19
C LYS A 17 5.94 11.94 8.77
N GLU A 18 5.89 11.12 9.82
CA GLU A 18 7.07 10.61 10.52
C GLU A 18 7.91 9.71 9.62
N TYR A 19 7.31 8.73 8.95
CA TYR A 19 8.08 7.87 8.04
C TYR A 19 8.51 8.61 6.77
N GLN A 20 7.73 9.58 6.28
CA GLN A 20 8.11 10.40 5.12
C GLN A 20 9.31 11.28 5.42
N GLY A 21 9.37 11.93 6.59
CA GLY A 21 10.53 12.73 6.99
C GLY A 21 11.81 11.91 7.02
N PHE A 22 11.75 10.68 7.54
CA PHE A 22 12.88 9.75 7.48
C PHE A 22 13.26 9.38 6.04
N CYS A 23 12.28 9.07 5.20
CA CYS A 23 12.52 8.74 3.80
C CYS A 23 13.14 9.91 3.02
N ASP A 24 12.67 11.14 3.25
CA ASP A 24 13.18 12.36 2.60
C ASP A 24 14.64 12.65 2.99
N LYS A 25 15.00 12.43 4.28
CA LYS A 25 16.38 12.56 4.79
C LYS A 25 17.33 11.60 4.07
N HIS A 26 16.94 10.32 3.93
CA HIS A 26 17.79 9.26 3.39
C HIS A 26 17.53 8.94 1.91
N LYS A 27 16.77 9.78 1.20
CA LYS A 27 16.40 9.57 -0.22
C LYS A 27 15.76 8.21 -0.50
N ILE A 28 15.03 7.65 0.47
CA ILE A 28 14.28 6.40 0.30
C ILE A 28 13.00 6.70 -0.49
N PRO A 29 12.76 6.03 -1.63
CA PRO A 29 11.59 6.31 -2.43
C PRO A 29 10.30 5.77 -1.79
N TYR A 30 9.27 6.61 -1.73
CA TYR A 30 7.93 6.25 -1.26
C TYR A 30 6.81 6.65 -2.25
N HIS A 31 7.17 7.10 -3.44
CA HIS A 31 6.24 7.34 -4.54
C HIS A 31 6.25 6.17 -5.52
N ILE A 32 5.09 5.90 -6.11
CA ILE A 32 4.98 4.97 -7.22
C ILE A 32 5.50 5.66 -8.47
N HIS A 33 6.32 4.95 -9.23
CA HIS A 33 6.80 5.34 -10.54
C HIS A 33 6.10 4.50 -11.61
N ILE A 34 6.03 5.04 -12.81
CA ILE A 34 5.45 4.38 -13.98
C ILE A 34 6.41 4.47 -15.15
N MET A 35 6.41 3.44 -16.01
CA MET A 35 7.03 3.50 -17.33
C MET A 35 6.02 4.02 -18.35
N VAL A 36 6.39 5.07 -19.09
CA VAL A 36 5.59 5.65 -20.18
C VAL A 36 6.54 6.07 -21.30
N ASP A 37 6.31 5.59 -22.51
CA ASP A 37 7.14 5.86 -23.69
C ASP A 37 8.63 5.56 -23.44
N GLY A 38 8.91 4.42 -22.79
CA GLY A 38 10.26 4.01 -22.39
C GLY A 38 10.92 4.86 -21.30
N ARG A 39 10.21 5.80 -20.68
CA ARG A 39 10.74 6.69 -19.64
C ARG A 39 10.11 6.45 -18.28
N LEU A 40 10.94 6.51 -17.24
CA LEU A 40 10.48 6.44 -15.85
C LEU A 40 9.91 7.79 -15.41
N LYS A 41 8.65 7.80 -14.95
CA LYS A 41 7.97 8.99 -14.45
C LYS A 41 7.49 8.78 -13.02
N LYS A 42 7.81 9.73 -12.14
CA LYS A 42 7.28 9.76 -10.76
C LYS A 42 5.81 10.19 -10.77
N THR A 43 4.97 9.51 -9.98
CA THR A 43 3.56 9.89 -9.80
C THR A 43 3.34 10.61 -8.47
N SER A 44 2.18 11.25 -8.31
CA SER A 44 1.73 11.77 -7.01
C SER A 44 1.28 10.66 -6.06
N GLU A 45 0.99 9.46 -6.57
CA GLU A 45 0.59 8.33 -5.76
C GLU A 45 1.76 7.81 -4.92
N LYS A 46 1.45 7.57 -3.66
CA LYS A 46 2.39 7.02 -2.68
C LYS A 46 2.24 5.52 -2.57
N ASP A 47 3.35 4.86 -2.27
CA ASP A 47 3.35 3.46 -1.89
C ASP A 47 2.54 3.24 -0.59
N ARG A 48 2.06 2.01 -0.43
CA ARG A 48 1.42 1.60 0.83
C ARG A 48 2.43 1.67 1.96
N LYS A 49 1.98 2.00 3.18
CA LYS A 49 2.85 2.08 4.36
C LYS A 49 3.69 0.80 4.54
N THR A 50 3.13 -0.37 4.29
CA THR A 50 3.84 -1.67 4.34
C THR A 50 5.07 -1.71 3.45
N ILE A 51 4.94 -1.28 2.19
CA ILE A 51 6.02 -1.22 1.22
C ILE A 51 7.09 -0.22 1.67
N VAL A 52 6.67 0.97 2.10
CA VAL A 52 7.60 2.01 2.57
C VAL A 52 8.37 1.55 3.81
N LEU A 53 7.68 0.98 4.80
CA LEU A 53 8.32 0.45 6.00
C LEU A 53 9.26 -0.72 5.68
N ALA A 54 8.91 -1.60 4.72
CA ALA A 54 9.81 -2.66 4.29
C ALA A 54 11.11 -2.11 3.69
N ARG A 55 11.04 -1.07 2.85
CA ARG A 55 12.23 -0.37 2.34
C ARG A 55 13.04 0.26 3.46
N MET A 56 12.38 0.94 4.40
CA MET A 56 13.06 1.53 5.55
C MET A 56 13.78 0.46 6.40
N ARG A 57 13.14 -0.67 6.68
CA ARG A 57 13.75 -1.77 7.44
C ARG A 57 14.99 -2.32 6.72
N LYS A 58 14.91 -2.51 5.40
CA LYS A 58 16.07 -2.93 4.60
C LYS A 58 17.20 -1.91 4.61
N PHE A 59 16.88 -0.63 4.53
CA PHE A 59 17.86 0.44 4.68
C PHE A 59 18.52 0.41 6.06
N VAL A 60 17.74 0.29 7.14
CA VAL A 60 18.27 0.20 8.51
C VAL A 60 19.17 -1.04 8.67
N ALA A 61 18.74 -2.19 8.13
CA ALA A 61 19.48 -3.44 8.26
C ALA A 61 20.79 -3.47 7.47
N SER A 62 20.82 -2.86 6.27
CA SER A 62 21.90 -3.09 5.29
C SER A 62 22.56 -1.82 4.75
N GLY A 63 21.99 -0.64 4.99
CA GLY A 63 22.35 0.63 4.34
C GLY A 63 21.91 0.73 2.88
N LYS A 64 21.30 -0.30 2.30
CA LYS A 64 20.88 -0.29 0.89
C LYS A 64 19.53 0.41 0.72
N ILE A 65 19.48 1.34 -0.23
CA ILE A 65 18.24 1.98 -0.66
C ILE A 65 17.65 1.16 -1.80
N GLU A 66 16.48 0.56 -1.58
CA GLU A 66 15.74 -0.08 -2.67
C GLU A 66 15.06 0.95 -3.57
N GLY A 67 14.97 0.63 -4.85
CA GLY A 67 14.27 1.45 -5.83
C GLY A 67 12.77 1.61 -5.55
N PRO A 68 12.11 2.57 -6.23
CA PRO A 68 10.67 2.78 -6.12
C PRO A 68 9.88 1.57 -6.63
N THR A 69 8.60 1.50 -6.28
CA THR A 69 7.66 0.63 -7.00
C THR A 69 7.53 1.19 -8.40
N VAL A 70 7.71 0.34 -9.42
CA VAL A 70 7.59 0.74 -10.83
C VAL A 70 6.50 -0.08 -11.47
N PHE A 71 5.45 0.57 -11.98
CA PHE A 71 4.47 -0.08 -12.84
C PHE A 71 4.94 -0.04 -14.29
N ALA A 72 4.94 -1.21 -14.93
CA ALA A 72 5.36 -1.38 -16.31
C ALA A 72 4.40 -0.71 -17.29
N GLU A 73 4.88 -0.37 -18.47
CA GLU A 73 4.12 0.39 -19.47
C GLU A 73 2.84 -0.33 -19.92
N ASN A 74 2.89 -1.66 -20.01
CA ASN A 74 1.76 -2.51 -20.36
C ASN A 74 0.62 -2.52 -19.31
N VAL A 75 0.84 -1.96 -18.12
CA VAL A 75 -0.19 -1.83 -17.07
C VAL A 75 -0.65 -0.41 -16.83
N VAL A 76 -0.17 0.57 -17.60
CA VAL A 76 -0.45 1.99 -17.39
C VAL A 76 -1.33 2.53 -18.51
N SER A 77 -2.43 3.19 -18.16
CA SER A 77 -3.25 3.95 -19.11
C SER A 77 -4.05 5.03 -18.39
N PHE A 78 -4.02 6.24 -18.94
CA PHE A 78 -4.82 7.36 -18.42
C PHE A 78 -6.05 7.65 -19.29
N ILE A 79 -6.28 6.85 -20.32
CA ILE A 79 -7.47 6.97 -21.16
C ILE A 79 -8.67 6.52 -20.33
N LYS A 80 -9.67 7.41 -20.21
CA LYS A 80 -10.88 7.13 -19.46
C LYS A 80 -11.60 5.92 -20.06
N LEU A 81 -11.95 4.96 -19.22
CA LEU A 81 -12.71 3.80 -19.64
C LEU A 81 -14.15 4.18 -20.03
N THR A 82 -14.54 3.76 -21.22
CA THR A 82 -15.90 3.81 -21.77
C THR A 82 -16.35 2.40 -22.13
N ASN A 83 -17.65 2.11 -22.15
CA ASN A 83 -18.19 0.79 -22.52
C ASN A 83 -17.59 -0.36 -21.69
N ILE A 84 -17.52 -0.15 -20.38
CA ILE A 84 -16.91 -1.10 -19.44
C ILE A 84 -17.67 -2.43 -19.45
N ALA A 85 -16.94 -3.50 -19.69
CA ALA A 85 -17.42 -4.88 -19.78
C ALA A 85 -16.52 -5.83 -18.94
N PRO A 86 -16.94 -7.08 -18.68
CA PRO A 86 -16.14 -8.03 -17.91
C PRO A 86 -14.73 -8.30 -18.46
N THR A 87 -14.53 -8.14 -19.77
CA THR A 87 -13.26 -8.35 -20.48
C THR A 87 -12.38 -7.09 -20.51
N THR A 88 -12.90 -5.94 -20.07
CA THR A 88 -12.14 -4.68 -20.01
C THR A 88 -10.97 -4.84 -19.04
N LYS A 89 -9.75 -4.59 -19.53
CA LYS A 89 -8.53 -4.53 -18.70
C LYS A 89 -8.54 -3.28 -17.84
N LEU A 90 -8.13 -3.43 -16.59
CA LEU A 90 -8.05 -2.37 -15.59
C LEU A 90 -6.59 -1.96 -15.38
N HIS A 91 -6.17 -0.93 -16.09
CA HIS A 91 -4.82 -0.37 -16.00
C HIS A 91 -4.70 0.62 -14.83
N PHE A 92 -3.47 0.84 -14.36
CA PHE A 92 -3.13 1.97 -13.53
C PHE A 92 -3.51 3.28 -14.23
N GLY A 93 -4.22 4.16 -13.53
CA GLY A 93 -4.80 5.39 -14.08
C GLY A 93 -6.28 5.26 -14.49
N GLN A 94 -6.82 4.04 -14.58
CA GLN A 94 -8.23 3.79 -14.96
C GLN A 94 -9.12 3.34 -13.80
N TYR A 95 -8.55 2.99 -12.65
CA TYR A 95 -9.32 2.66 -11.44
C TYR A 95 -10.02 3.91 -10.92
N ASP A 96 -11.34 3.96 -11.07
CA ASP A 96 -12.16 5.08 -10.62
C ASP A 96 -13.33 4.58 -9.76
N LYS A 97 -13.25 4.85 -8.46
CA LYS A 97 -14.29 4.49 -7.48
C LYS A 97 -15.61 5.25 -7.70
N ASN A 98 -15.60 6.34 -8.47
CA ASN A 98 -16.78 7.13 -8.78
C ASN A 98 -17.41 6.74 -10.12
N ASN A 99 -16.77 5.88 -10.91
CA ASN A 99 -17.31 5.41 -12.17
C ASN A 99 -18.45 4.40 -11.93
N THR A 100 -19.69 4.84 -12.18
CA THR A 100 -20.90 4.05 -11.94
C THR A 100 -20.97 2.78 -12.78
N GLN A 101 -20.46 2.82 -14.02
CA GLN A 101 -20.43 1.64 -14.89
C GLN A 101 -19.45 0.58 -14.38
N PHE A 102 -18.26 1.02 -13.96
CA PHE A 102 -17.27 0.15 -13.30
C PHE A 102 -17.88 -0.53 -12.06
N LEU A 103 -18.48 0.26 -11.17
CA LEU A 103 -19.13 -0.27 -9.95
C LEU A 103 -20.25 -1.26 -10.29
N LYS A 104 -21.07 -0.98 -11.31
CA LYS A 104 -22.15 -1.86 -11.76
C LYS A 104 -21.62 -3.20 -12.26
N VAL A 105 -20.58 -3.19 -13.10
CA VAL A 105 -19.96 -4.42 -13.62
C VAL A 105 -19.33 -5.22 -12.49
N MET A 106 -18.57 -4.58 -11.60
CA MET A 106 -17.96 -5.26 -10.45
C MET A 106 -19.00 -5.88 -9.52
N LYS A 107 -20.08 -5.16 -9.20
CA LYS A 107 -21.19 -5.72 -8.41
C LYS A 107 -21.83 -6.91 -9.11
N SER A 108 -22.10 -6.81 -10.41
CA SER A 108 -22.66 -7.93 -11.17
C SER A 108 -21.75 -9.18 -11.13
N LEU A 109 -20.44 -8.99 -11.33
CA LEU A 109 -19.46 -10.09 -11.31
C LEU A 109 -19.25 -10.73 -9.93
N THR A 110 -19.61 -10.02 -8.86
CA THR A 110 -19.42 -10.46 -7.47
C THR A 110 -20.73 -10.82 -6.76
N GLY A 111 -21.85 -10.91 -7.49
CA GLY A 111 -23.16 -11.17 -6.88
C GLY A 111 -23.60 -10.07 -5.90
N GLY A 112 -23.24 -8.83 -6.19
CA GLY A 112 -23.58 -7.63 -5.39
C GLY A 112 -22.61 -7.33 -4.24
N LYS A 113 -21.61 -8.20 -4.00
CA LYS A 113 -20.75 -8.11 -2.81
C LYS A 113 -19.64 -7.06 -2.91
N PHE A 114 -19.22 -6.70 -4.12
CA PHE A 114 -18.08 -5.80 -4.33
C PHE A 114 -18.23 -4.46 -3.58
N LYS A 115 -17.18 -4.08 -2.86
CA LYS A 115 -17.02 -2.77 -2.20
C LYS A 115 -15.65 -2.19 -2.53
N ASP A 116 -15.59 -0.92 -2.93
CA ASP A 116 -14.33 -0.17 -2.94
C ASP A 116 -13.86 0.01 -1.50
N GLY A 117 -12.61 -0.36 -1.22
CA GLY A 117 -12.05 -0.37 0.11
C GLY A 117 -10.57 -0.73 0.09
N ALA A 118 -9.99 -0.92 1.27
CA ALA A 118 -8.57 -1.24 1.41
C ALA A 118 -8.19 -2.50 0.60
N ILE A 119 -8.95 -3.59 0.73
CA ILE A 119 -8.72 -4.86 0.01
C ILE A 119 -8.72 -4.66 -1.50
N ALA A 120 -9.73 -3.95 -2.03
CA ALA A 120 -9.83 -3.65 -3.47
C ALA A 120 -8.57 -2.93 -3.98
N ARG A 121 -8.14 -1.87 -3.27
CA ARG A 121 -6.98 -1.06 -3.64
C ARG A 121 -5.65 -1.79 -3.46
N ILE A 122 -5.56 -2.66 -2.46
CA ILE A 122 -4.42 -3.54 -2.22
C ILE A 122 -4.27 -4.50 -3.39
N LEU A 123 -5.34 -5.22 -3.69
CA LEU A 123 -5.35 -6.27 -4.70
C LEU A 123 -5.05 -5.73 -6.08
N ILE A 124 -5.68 -4.62 -6.49
CA ILE A 124 -5.42 -4.08 -7.83
C ILE A 124 -3.96 -3.59 -7.99
N ARG A 125 -3.37 -3.04 -6.93
CA ARG A 125 -1.96 -2.63 -6.94
C ARG A 125 -1.01 -3.81 -7.00
N GLU A 126 -1.37 -4.96 -6.44
CA GLU A 126 -0.59 -6.19 -6.58
C GLU A 126 -0.56 -6.67 -8.02
N PHE A 127 -1.69 -6.69 -8.71
CA PHE A 127 -1.72 -6.98 -10.14
C PHE A 127 -0.78 -6.06 -10.94
N TRP A 128 -0.84 -4.74 -10.70
CA TRP A 128 0.02 -3.78 -11.41
C TRP A 128 1.50 -3.92 -11.06
N THR A 129 1.82 -4.25 -9.80
CA THR A 129 3.19 -4.54 -9.36
C THR A 129 3.74 -5.78 -10.07
N ASP A 130 2.89 -6.78 -10.31
CA ASP A 130 3.24 -8.01 -11.04
C ASP A 130 3.26 -7.82 -12.57
N GLY A 131 3.13 -6.58 -13.06
CA GLY A 131 3.12 -6.29 -14.50
C GLY A 131 1.85 -6.77 -15.22
N LYS A 132 0.74 -6.95 -14.50
CA LYS A 132 -0.55 -7.38 -15.05
C LYS A 132 -1.62 -6.29 -14.94
N ALA A 133 -2.31 -6.01 -16.05
CA ALA A 133 -3.58 -5.29 -16.04
C ALA A 133 -4.71 -6.32 -16.14
N PRO A 134 -5.38 -6.67 -15.02
CA PRO A 134 -6.39 -7.72 -15.01
C PRO A 134 -7.63 -7.25 -15.76
N THR A 135 -8.34 -8.19 -16.37
CA THR A 135 -9.74 -7.95 -16.75
C THR A 135 -10.61 -7.74 -15.52
N LEU A 136 -11.73 -7.05 -15.65
CA LEU A 136 -12.68 -6.91 -14.53
C LEU A 136 -13.17 -8.25 -14.01
N ARG A 137 -13.30 -9.27 -14.87
CA ARG A 137 -13.62 -10.65 -14.46
C ARG A 137 -12.54 -11.27 -13.59
N GLU A 138 -11.27 -11.18 -13.98
CA GLU A 138 -10.15 -11.70 -13.19
C GLU A 138 -10.03 -10.96 -11.85
N TYR A 139 -10.16 -9.64 -11.89
CA TYR A 139 -10.12 -8.81 -10.70
C TYR A 139 -11.26 -9.14 -9.73
N ALA A 140 -12.51 -9.29 -10.22
CA ALA A 140 -13.65 -9.69 -9.40
C ALA A 140 -13.47 -11.08 -8.76
N LYS A 141 -12.94 -12.04 -9.51
CA LYS A 141 -12.63 -13.38 -9.00
C LYS A 141 -11.59 -13.33 -7.88
N ALA A 142 -10.50 -12.59 -8.09
CA ALA A 142 -9.45 -12.43 -7.08
C ALA A 142 -9.95 -11.66 -5.84
N TRP A 143 -10.84 -10.67 -6.04
CA TRP A 143 -11.45 -9.91 -4.95
C TRP A 143 -12.33 -10.78 -4.06
N LEU A 144 -13.14 -11.67 -4.65
CA LEU A 144 -13.97 -12.63 -3.89
C LEU A 144 -13.12 -13.56 -3.02
N VAL A 145 -11.98 -14.03 -3.53
CA VAL A 145 -11.05 -14.86 -2.74
C VAL A 145 -10.41 -14.06 -1.61
N SER A 146 -9.98 -12.83 -1.90
CA SER A 146 -9.30 -11.96 -0.94
C SER A 146 -10.22 -11.47 0.18
N GLU A 147 -11.51 -11.27 -0.10
CA GLU A 147 -12.51 -10.86 0.88
C GLU A 147 -12.82 -11.98 1.88
N VAL A 148 -12.91 -13.23 1.40
CA VAL A 148 -13.08 -14.42 2.25
C VAL A 148 -11.83 -14.69 3.10
N GLY A 149 -10.66 -14.22 2.66
CA GLY A 149 -9.37 -14.54 3.26
C GLY A 149 -8.66 -13.45 4.08
N ASN A 150 -9.14 -12.20 4.20
CA ASN A 150 -8.30 -11.17 4.84
C ASN A 150 -8.97 -10.00 5.57
N LEU A 151 -8.81 -10.01 6.89
CA LEU A 151 -8.72 -8.84 7.80
C LEU A 151 -7.63 -9.04 8.88
N GLU A 152 -6.89 -10.15 8.87
CA GLU A 152 -6.06 -10.59 10.00
C GLU A 152 -4.54 -10.35 9.84
N ASN A 153 -4.04 -9.98 8.66
CA ASN A 153 -2.58 -9.94 8.42
C ASN A 153 -2.04 -8.55 8.00
N HIS A 154 -2.41 -7.49 8.72
CA HIS A 154 -1.87 -6.15 8.51
C HIS A 154 -1.02 -5.67 9.71
N PRO A 155 0.28 -6.05 9.81
CA PRO A 155 1.16 -5.61 10.89
C PRO A 155 1.30 -4.07 11.01
N GLU A 156 1.11 -3.35 9.91
CA GLU A 156 1.08 -1.87 9.89
C GLU A 156 -0.16 -1.28 10.57
N ALA A 157 -1.18 -2.13 10.78
CA ALA A 157 -2.34 -1.86 11.60
C ALA A 157 -2.10 -2.27 13.07
N ALA A 158 -0.85 -2.39 13.52
CA ALA A 158 -0.49 -2.63 14.93
C ALA A 158 -1.31 -1.79 15.91
N TYR A 159 -1.62 -0.53 15.55
CA TYR A 159 -2.58 0.30 16.28
C TYR A 159 -3.98 -0.33 16.43
N LEU A 160 -4.59 -0.78 15.32
CA LEU A 160 -5.91 -1.41 15.33
C LEU A 160 -5.88 -2.75 16.07
N THR A 161 -4.78 -3.49 15.98
CA THR A 161 -4.56 -4.74 16.72
C THR A 161 -4.47 -4.47 18.23
N ASP A 162 -3.62 -3.54 18.66
CA ASP A 162 -3.46 -3.17 20.07
C ASP A 162 -4.75 -2.59 20.65
N ARG A 163 -5.47 -1.77 19.89
CA ARG A 163 -6.76 -1.21 20.30
C ARG A 163 -7.83 -2.29 20.47
N ARG A 164 -7.81 -3.34 19.63
CA ARG A 164 -8.70 -4.50 19.78
C ARG A 164 -8.33 -5.34 21.00
N ALA A 165 -7.03 -5.50 21.29
CA ALA A 165 -6.54 -6.32 22.39
C ALA A 165 -6.72 -5.66 23.77
N ASN A 166 -6.57 -4.33 23.87
CA ASN A 166 -6.53 -3.60 25.15
C ASN A 166 -7.81 -2.80 25.46
N GLY A 167 -8.85 -2.91 24.62
CA GLY A 167 -10.11 -2.20 24.79
C GLY A 167 -10.09 -0.72 24.36
N PRO A 168 -11.27 -0.07 24.28
CA PRO A 168 -11.41 1.31 23.77
C PRO A 168 -10.84 2.40 24.70
N ASP A 169 -10.61 2.09 25.98
CA ASP A 169 -10.23 3.05 27.03
C ASP A 169 -8.71 3.20 27.25
N ALA A 170 -7.89 2.41 26.56
CA ALA A 170 -6.44 2.59 26.60
C ALA A 170 -6.04 3.90 25.87
N ASP A 171 -5.18 4.73 26.47
CA ASP A 171 -4.61 5.92 25.81
C ASP A 171 -3.57 5.52 24.74
N TRP A 172 -4.11 4.92 23.68
CA TRP A 172 -3.37 4.43 22.53
C TRP A 172 -2.62 5.56 21.81
N LYS A 173 -3.12 6.79 21.90
CA LYS A 173 -2.49 7.94 21.24
C LYS A 173 -1.18 8.26 21.95
N ALA A 174 -1.17 8.26 23.28
CA ALA A 174 0.06 8.37 24.05
C ALA A 174 1.03 7.22 23.77
N LEU A 175 0.55 5.97 23.72
CA LEU A 175 1.39 4.81 23.40
C LEU A 175 2.04 4.93 22.01
N ARG A 176 1.26 5.26 20.97
CA ARG A 176 1.76 5.46 19.61
C ARG A 176 2.82 6.55 19.57
N ILE A 177 2.58 7.69 20.22
CA ILE A 177 3.53 8.81 20.28
C ILE A 177 4.82 8.36 20.98
N LYS A 178 4.72 7.64 22.10
CA LYS A 178 5.87 7.09 22.84
C LYS A 178 6.71 6.16 21.95
N LYS A 179 6.08 5.19 21.29
CA LYS A 179 6.76 4.25 20.38
C LYS A 179 7.37 4.97 19.18
N ALA A 180 6.64 5.87 18.53
CA ALA A 180 7.16 6.66 17.41
C ALA A 180 8.38 7.51 17.81
N LYS A 181 8.36 8.14 18.99
CA LYS A 181 9.48 8.93 19.52
C LYS A 181 10.71 8.04 19.79
N SER A 182 10.51 6.86 20.36
CA SER A 182 11.57 5.87 20.58
C SER A 182 12.23 5.47 19.25
N VAL A 183 11.42 5.07 18.28
CA VAL A 183 11.88 4.68 16.94
C VAL A 183 12.65 5.81 16.27
N LEU A 184 12.08 7.02 16.22
CA LEU A 184 12.74 8.16 15.57
C LEU A 184 14.04 8.55 16.26
N ALA A 185 14.16 8.40 17.58
CA ALA A 185 15.42 8.64 18.29
C ALA A 185 16.53 7.66 17.88
N VAL A 186 16.18 6.43 17.54
CA VAL A 186 17.13 5.44 17.00
C VAL A 186 17.42 5.75 15.52
N LEU A 187 16.38 5.94 14.71
CA LEU A 187 16.50 6.20 13.27
C LEU A 187 17.30 7.48 12.98
N ASN A 188 17.12 8.55 13.75
CA ASN A 188 17.81 9.82 13.52
C ASN A 188 19.32 9.77 13.81
N LYS A 189 19.78 8.78 14.58
CA LYS A 189 21.22 8.54 14.83
C LYS A 189 21.89 7.78 13.69
N LEU A 190 21.12 7.25 12.75
CA LEU A 190 21.68 6.66 11.54
C LEU A 190 22.03 7.81 10.60
N ASP A 191 23.31 8.16 10.51
CA ASP A 191 23.87 8.98 9.45
C ASP A 191 24.58 8.05 8.47
N ARG A 192 23.75 7.32 7.71
CA ARG A 192 24.17 6.52 6.55
C ARG A 192 23.69 7.20 5.28
#